data_AF-A0A075GEW1-F1
#
_entry.id   AF-A0A075GEW1-F1
#
_cell.length_a   1.000
_cell.length_b   1.000
_cell.length_c   1.000
_cell.angle_alpha   90.00
_cell.angle_beta   90.00
_cell.angle_gamma   90.00
#
_symmetry.space_group_name_H-M   'P 1'
#
loop_
_entity.id
_entity.type
_entity.pdbx_description
1 polymer ?
#
loop_
_entity_poly.entity_id
_entity_poly.type
_entity_poly.pdbx_seq_one_letter_code
_entity_poly.pdbx_strand_id
1 'polypeptide(L)'
;MRYLLLSVLVVCMIGVIIPNVFAQDSEIPAWIKNNAGWWADGQIDDSSFLQGVQYLIKEGIMVIPITETSDSSGSEGVPAWVKNNAGWWADGQIDDNTFVSAIQYLIKAGIIVVEQEQTQPTVSDKEIQKLANEIRNCDMSKYYGTLAYPVSSNCVFPSDDRESTYIDSLPKTMISTYYVICDTDCNLSLYEHYDVENRLEKFQNESQHKQIFDAYLSITPKQILDDLAYVSFTVGTTGYGSVTTLNSSADLVFQLEFVQPRFIHCKIESSGLCNYPDGSVSKVTISSVMIHENAHMLGFSSTQSDSDFYNQFTSLTEIRKILQEKKSSCAPNYYTHGSGCMNDNSYENLFFQKFWAHIYSDHKWAYDFDDPVASGDTMFYKKYKEQFLKGADSARNPDEDFATSFETFVLLEKPTKSTVIDQKILFFYDFPELVKMRDFIRSNL
;
A
#
# COMPACT_ATOMS: atom_id res chain seq x y z
N MET A 1 -65.10 -33.97 10.82
CA MET A 1 -64.26 -32.76 10.87
C MET A 1 -63.05 -33.09 11.75
N ARG A 2 -61.84 -32.94 11.21
CA ARG A 2 -60.53 -32.88 11.88
C ARG A 2 -59.99 -34.11 12.61
N TYR A 3 -59.04 -34.76 11.94
CA TYR A 3 -57.89 -35.43 12.55
C TYR A 3 -57.07 -34.45 13.39
N LEU A 4 -56.50 -34.89 14.50
CA LEU A 4 -55.26 -34.31 15.02
C LEU A 4 -54.42 -35.40 15.69
N LEU A 5 -53.34 -35.74 14.98
CA LEU A 5 -52.26 -36.64 15.34
C LEU A 5 -51.38 -36.02 16.41
N LEU A 6 -50.91 -36.87 17.33
CA LEU A 6 -49.77 -36.62 18.20
C LEU A 6 -48.53 -36.24 17.38
N SER A 7 -47.83 -35.17 17.78
CA SER A 7 -46.43 -34.99 17.42
C SER A 7 -45.68 -34.27 18.56
N VAL A 8 -44.63 -34.94 19.01
CA VAL A 8 -43.70 -34.56 20.08
C VAL A 8 -42.77 -33.48 19.52
N LEU A 9 -42.70 -32.32 20.18
CA LEU A 9 -41.74 -31.27 19.87
C LEU A 9 -40.48 -31.49 20.72
N VAL A 10 -39.46 -32.08 20.10
CA VAL A 10 -38.09 -32.16 20.62
C VAL A 10 -37.44 -30.79 20.42
N VAL A 11 -37.09 -30.13 21.51
CA VAL A 11 -36.30 -28.89 21.48
C VAL A 11 -34.82 -29.28 21.33
N CYS A 12 -34.31 -29.25 20.10
CA CYS A 12 -32.86 -29.29 19.84
C CYS A 12 -32.27 -27.90 20.12
N MET A 13 -31.50 -27.77 21.21
CA MET A 13 -30.46 -26.74 21.28
C MET A 13 -29.36 -27.13 20.30
N ILE A 14 -29.34 -26.52 19.13
CA ILE A 14 -28.17 -26.55 18.25
C ILE A 14 -27.22 -25.48 18.76
N GLY A 15 -26.23 -25.90 19.56
CA GLY A 15 -25.01 -25.13 19.72
C GLY A 15 -24.37 -24.98 18.34
N VAL A 16 -24.33 -23.75 17.84
CA VAL A 16 -23.58 -23.41 16.63
C VAL A 16 -22.10 -23.54 16.99
N ILE A 17 -21.55 -24.73 16.74
CA ILE A 17 -20.11 -24.93 16.66
C ILE A 17 -19.71 -24.29 15.34
N ILE A 18 -19.17 -23.08 15.40
CA ILE A 18 -18.47 -22.48 14.27
C ILE A 18 -17.27 -23.40 14.00
N PRO A 19 -17.18 -24.10 12.86
CA PRO A 19 -15.92 -24.71 12.51
C PRO A 19 -14.92 -23.58 12.28
N ASN A 20 -13.81 -23.61 13.01
CA ASN A 20 -12.62 -22.85 12.64
C ASN A 20 -12.24 -23.24 11.21
N VAL A 21 -12.65 -22.44 10.23
CA VAL A 21 -12.12 -22.53 8.86
C VAL A 21 -10.88 -21.66 8.84
N PHE A 22 -9.78 -22.19 9.39
CA PHE A 22 -8.43 -21.70 9.14
C PHE A 22 -7.67 -22.81 8.41
N ALA A 23 -7.83 -22.83 7.10
CA ALA A 23 -6.91 -23.39 6.11
C ALA A 23 -7.42 -22.87 4.76
N GLN A 24 -6.87 -21.76 4.29
CA GLN A 24 -6.93 -21.48 2.87
C GLN A 24 -5.86 -22.38 2.26
N ASP A 25 -6.27 -23.56 1.79
CA ASP A 25 -5.45 -24.36 0.89
C ASP A 25 -5.16 -23.47 -0.32
N SER A 26 -3.97 -22.84 -0.37
CA SER A 26 -3.46 -22.33 -1.63
C SER A 26 -3.07 -23.56 -2.45
N GLU A 27 -4.05 -24.20 -3.08
CA GLU A 27 -3.81 -25.33 -3.96
C GLU A 27 -2.77 -24.91 -5.02
N ILE A 28 -1.70 -25.69 -5.11
CA ILE A 28 -0.64 -25.41 -6.07
C ILE A 28 -1.26 -25.56 -7.47
N PRO A 29 -1.19 -24.55 -8.34
CA PRO A 29 -1.81 -24.60 -9.66
C PRO A 29 -1.48 -25.90 -10.41
N ALA A 30 -2.52 -26.57 -10.93
CA ALA A 30 -2.40 -27.91 -11.51
C ALA A 30 -1.38 -28.00 -12.66
N TRP A 31 -1.09 -26.90 -13.36
CA TRP A 31 -0.07 -26.89 -14.42
C TRP A 31 1.34 -27.18 -13.91
N ILE A 32 1.63 -26.93 -12.62
CA ILE A 32 2.94 -27.21 -12.00
C ILE A 32 3.16 -28.72 -11.86
N LYS A 33 2.08 -29.50 -11.69
CA LYS A 33 2.12 -30.97 -11.59
C LYS A 33 2.69 -31.61 -12.86
N ASN A 34 2.48 -31.00 -14.03
CA ASN A 34 3.07 -31.47 -15.29
C ASN A 34 4.60 -31.42 -15.28
N ASN A 35 5.18 -30.34 -14.72
CA ASN A 35 6.62 -30.19 -14.62
C ASN A 35 7.23 -31.21 -13.65
N ALA A 36 6.51 -31.54 -12.57
CA ALA A 36 6.91 -32.59 -11.64
C ALA A 36 6.89 -33.99 -12.28
N GLY A 37 5.89 -34.27 -13.11
CA GLY A 37 5.82 -35.50 -13.91
C GLY A 37 6.98 -35.61 -14.90
N TRP A 38 7.24 -34.55 -15.67
CA TRP A 38 8.38 -34.50 -16.60
C TRP A 38 9.73 -34.66 -15.91
N TRP A 39 9.87 -34.11 -14.69
CA TRP A 39 11.06 -34.33 -13.88
C TRP A 39 11.18 -35.80 -13.45
N ALA A 40 10.11 -36.39 -12.93
CA ALA A 40 10.08 -37.80 -12.50
C ALA A 40 10.43 -38.78 -13.63
N ASP A 41 9.94 -38.52 -14.84
CA ASP A 41 10.23 -39.31 -16.05
C ASP A 41 11.64 -39.09 -16.63
N GLY A 42 12.41 -38.15 -16.07
CA GLY A 42 13.75 -37.81 -16.55
C GLY A 42 13.76 -36.98 -17.84
N GLN A 43 12.63 -36.38 -18.22
CA GLN A 43 12.55 -35.45 -19.35
C GLN A 43 13.10 -34.06 -18.99
N ILE A 44 13.03 -33.69 -17.71
CA ILE A 44 13.65 -32.49 -17.15
C ILE A 44 14.75 -32.94 -16.17
N ASP A 45 15.91 -32.29 -16.22
CA ASP A 45 16.99 -32.56 -15.29
C ASP A 45 16.73 -31.95 -13.90
N ASP A 46 17.47 -32.42 -12.90
CA ASP A 46 17.28 -31.96 -11.52
C ASP A 46 17.49 -30.44 -11.43
N SER A 47 18.52 -29.88 -12.06
CA SER A 47 18.81 -28.44 -12.03
C SER A 47 17.63 -27.60 -12.52
N SER A 48 17.04 -27.95 -13.66
CA SER A 48 15.94 -27.22 -14.28
C SER A 48 14.67 -27.30 -13.43
N PHE A 49 14.38 -28.46 -12.85
CA PHE A 49 13.24 -28.62 -11.97
C PHE A 49 13.42 -27.82 -10.67
N LEU A 50 14.59 -27.89 -10.04
CA LEU A 50 14.88 -27.15 -8.81
C LEU A 50 14.82 -25.63 -9.04
N GLN A 51 15.32 -25.13 -10.17
CA GLN A 51 15.18 -23.71 -10.55
C GLN A 51 13.71 -23.31 -10.73
N GLY A 52 12.89 -24.18 -11.32
CA GLY A 52 11.45 -23.97 -11.42
C GLY A 52 10.78 -23.88 -10.04
N VAL A 53 11.15 -24.76 -9.11
CA VAL A 53 10.65 -24.72 -7.72
C VAL A 53 11.11 -23.45 -7.01
N GLN A 54 12.37 -23.03 -7.17
CA GLN A 54 12.88 -21.78 -6.61
C GLN A 54 12.07 -20.57 -7.11
N TYR A 55 11.77 -20.53 -8.40
CA TYR A 55 10.92 -19.49 -8.98
C TYR A 55 9.50 -19.50 -8.40
N LEU A 56 8.86 -20.67 -8.29
CA LEU A 56 7.52 -20.81 -7.72
C LEU A 56 7.45 -20.35 -6.26
N ILE A 57 8.50 -20.60 -5.48
CA ILE A 57 8.60 -20.12 -4.10
C ILE A 57 8.80 -18.60 -4.09
N LYS A 58 9.69 -18.07 -4.94
CA LYS A 58 9.98 -16.64 -5.06
C LYS A 58 8.73 -15.82 -5.42
N GLU A 59 7.95 -16.28 -6.39
CA GLU A 59 6.71 -15.61 -6.83
C GLU A 59 5.52 -15.86 -5.90
N GLY A 60 5.71 -16.58 -4.79
CA GLY A 60 4.64 -16.88 -3.82
C GLY A 60 3.57 -17.86 -4.33
N ILE A 61 3.81 -18.53 -5.46
CA ILE A 61 2.90 -19.52 -6.06
C ILE A 61 2.93 -20.83 -5.26
N MET A 62 4.10 -21.18 -4.68
CA MET A 62 4.28 -22.32 -3.79
C MET A 62 4.74 -21.83 -2.40
N VAL A 63 3.87 -21.97 -1.40
CA VAL A 63 4.18 -21.55 -0.03
C VAL A 63 4.80 -22.71 0.74
N ILE A 64 6.00 -22.49 1.28
CA ILE A 64 6.71 -23.48 2.10
C ILE A 64 6.66 -23.03 3.58
N PRO A 65 6.03 -23.79 4.50
CA PRO A 65 6.05 -23.47 5.93
C PRO A 65 7.48 -23.42 6.47
N ILE A 66 7.81 -22.35 7.20
CA ILE A 66 9.14 -22.13 7.78
C ILE A 66 9.42 -23.19 8.85
N THR A 67 10.56 -23.86 8.77
CA THR A 67 11.12 -24.68 9.85
C THR A 67 12.58 -24.26 10.06
N GLU A 68 12.99 -24.11 11.32
CA GLU A 68 14.32 -23.64 11.70
C GLU A 68 15.43 -24.46 11.01
N THR A 69 16.36 -23.75 10.38
CA THR A 69 17.57 -24.32 9.79
C THR A 69 18.50 -24.79 10.91
N SER A 70 18.81 -26.08 10.92
CA SER A 70 19.87 -26.67 11.74
C SER A 70 20.98 -27.20 10.83
N ASP A 71 22.20 -27.19 11.35
CA ASP A 71 23.47 -27.37 10.64
C ASP A 71 23.46 -28.37 9.48
N SER A 72 23.97 -27.90 8.34
CA SER A 72 24.10 -28.67 7.09
C SER A 72 25.11 -29.82 7.24
N SER A 73 24.67 -31.04 6.90
CA SER A 73 25.57 -32.13 6.55
C SER A 73 25.00 -32.89 5.33
N GLY A 74 25.66 -32.82 4.18
CA GLY A 74 25.45 -33.77 3.08
C GLY A 74 25.57 -33.20 1.67
N SER A 75 26.69 -33.49 1.01
CA SER A 75 26.99 -33.24 -0.40
C SER A 75 26.46 -34.35 -1.32
N GLU A 76 25.23 -34.82 -1.14
CA GLU A 76 24.59 -35.79 -2.03
C GLU A 76 23.43 -35.10 -2.74
N GLY A 77 23.34 -35.26 -4.06
CA GLY A 77 22.33 -34.60 -4.91
C GLY A 77 20.89 -34.99 -4.55
N VAL A 78 19.93 -34.70 -5.45
CA VAL A 78 18.51 -34.91 -5.15
C VAL A 78 18.21 -36.38 -4.81
N PRO A 79 17.67 -36.70 -3.62
CA PRO A 79 17.33 -38.07 -3.28
C PRO A 79 16.24 -38.63 -4.18
N ALA A 80 16.39 -39.89 -4.58
CA ALA A 80 15.42 -40.57 -5.47
C ALA A 80 13.98 -40.57 -4.93
N TRP A 81 13.80 -40.59 -3.61
CA TRP A 81 12.46 -40.56 -3.00
C TRP A 81 11.73 -39.23 -3.26
N VAL A 82 12.45 -38.10 -3.38
CA VAL A 82 11.84 -36.82 -3.70
C VAL A 82 11.33 -36.81 -5.14
N LYS A 83 12.11 -37.42 -6.05
CA LYS A 83 11.75 -37.59 -7.46
C LYS A 83 10.55 -38.54 -7.63
N ASN A 84 10.48 -39.60 -6.82
CA ASN A 84 9.31 -40.47 -6.78
C ASN A 84 8.06 -39.74 -6.28
N ASN A 85 8.20 -38.91 -5.23
CA ASN A 85 7.09 -38.09 -4.74
C ASN A 85 6.59 -37.11 -5.81
N ALA A 86 7.48 -36.53 -6.63
CA ALA A 86 7.07 -35.66 -7.74
C ALA A 86 6.20 -36.41 -8.77
N GLY A 87 6.57 -37.65 -9.13
CA GLY A 87 5.77 -38.49 -10.02
C GLY A 87 4.40 -38.84 -9.40
N TRP A 88 4.39 -39.26 -8.13
CA TRP A 88 3.14 -39.53 -7.42
C TRP A 88 2.25 -38.29 -7.28
N TRP A 89 2.85 -37.11 -7.11
CA TRP A 89 2.12 -35.86 -7.03
C TRP A 89 1.52 -35.47 -8.40
N ALA A 90 2.27 -35.68 -9.47
CA ALA A 90 1.81 -35.47 -10.84
C ALA A 90 0.62 -36.38 -11.21
N ASP A 91 0.67 -37.64 -10.75
CA ASP A 91 -0.40 -38.62 -10.94
C ASP A 91 -1.60 -38.44 -9.99
N GLY A 92 -1.54 -37.47 -9.07
CA GLY A 92 -2.59 -37.23 -8.06
C GLY A 92 -2.67 -38.31 -6.97
N GLN A 93 -1.60 -39.10 -6.78
CA GLN A 93 -1.51 -40.14 -5.76
C GLN A 93 -1.13 -39.60 -4.37
N ILE A 94 -0.48 -38.44 -4.30
CA ILE A 94 -0.21 -37.70 -3.06
C ILE A 94 -0.73 -36.26 -3.16
N ASP A 95 -1.05 -35.66 -2.02
CA ASP A 95 -1.53 -34.28 -1.93
C ASP A 95 -0.39 -33.25 -2.00
N ASP A 96 -0.77 -31.98 -2.16
CA ASP A 96 0.15 -30.86 -2.26
C ASP A 96 1.02 -30.72 -1.00
N ASN A 97 0.47 -30.98 0.19
CA ASN A 97 1.20 -30.90 1.46
C ASN A 97 2.31 -31.95 1.57
N THR A 98 2.05 -33.17 1.07
CA THR A 98 3.03 -34.26 1.03
C THR A 98 4.16 -33.93 0.06
N PHE A 99 3.84 -33.32 -1.08
CA PHE A 99 4.86 -32.85 -2.03
C PHE A 99 5.65 -31.67 -1.47
N VAL A 100 5.00 -30.68 -0.86
CA VAL A 100 5.63 -29.54 -0.16
C VAL A 100 6.59 -30.02 0.92
N SER A 101 6.25 -31.08 1.66
CA SER A 101 7.15 -31.68 2.66
C SER A 101 8.43 -32.24 2.04
N ALA A 102 8.36 -32.74 0.80
CA ALA A 102 9.54 -33.19 0.07
C ALA A 102 10.42 -32.02 -0.38
N ILE A 103 9.81 -30.91 -0.79
CA ILE A 103 10.52 -29.65 -1.09
C ILE A 103 11.16 -29.04 0.16
N GLN A 104 10.46 -29.07 1.31
CA GLN A 104 11.01 -28.67 2.61
C GLN A 104 12.29 -29.43 2.95
N TYR A 105 12.32 -30.74 2.68
CA TYR A 105 13.53 -31.53 2.87
C TYR A 105 14.67 -31.03 1.99
N LEU A 106 14.43 -30.77 0.70
CA LEU A 106 15.47 -30.29 -0.21
C LEU A 106 16.07 -28.95 0.22
N ILE A 107 15.24 -28.08 0.79
CA ILE A 107 15.68 -26.80 1.39
C ILE A 107 16.52 -27.08 2.65
N LYS A 108 16.03 -27.94 3.55
CA LYS A 108 16.74 -28.34 4.77
C LYS A 108 18.09 -28.98 4.49
N ALA A 109 18.18 -29.77 3.41
CA ALA A 109 19.41 -30.42 2.98
C ALA A 109 20.38 -29.47 2.25
N GLY A 110 20.00 -28.21 1.99
CA GLY A 110 20.81 -27.24 1.24
C GLY A 110 20.90 -27.54 -0.26
N ILE A 111 20.02 -28.40 -0.79
CA ILE A 111 19.98 -28.77 -2.22
C ILE A 111 19.21 -27.72 -3.02
N ILE A 112 18.12 -27.21 -2.46
CA ILE A 112 17.46 -25.99 -2.94
C ILE A 112 17.94 -24.84 -2.06
N VAL A 113 18.68 -23.92 -2.66
CA VAL A 113 18.95 -22.62 -2.04
C VAL A 113 17.81 -21.71 -2.44
N VAL A 114 16.77 -21.63 -1.61
CA VAL A 114 15.84 -20.52 -1.76
C VAL A 114 16.65 -19.30 -1.34
N GLU A 115 16.78 -18.31 -2.23
CA GLU A 115 16.83 -16.93 -1.77
C GLU A 115 15.50 -16.71 -1.05
N GLN A 116 15.40 -17.20 0.19
CA GLN A 116 14.69 -16.40 1.17
C GLN A 116 15.35 -15.05 0.99
N GLU A 117 14.58 -13.98 0.91
CA GLU A 117 15.14 -12.69 1.30
C GLU A 117 15.84 -12.97 2.63
N GLN A 118 17.16 -13.13 2.54
CA GLN A 118 17.97 -13.47 3.68
C GLN A 118 17.72 -12.30 4.59
N THR A 119 17.23 -12.61 5.78
CA THR A 119 17.24 -11.77 6.96
C THR A 119 18.05 -10.50 6.71
N GLN A 120 17.30 -9.44 6.45
CA GLN A 120 17.73 -8.05 6.39
C GLN A 120 19.02 -7.81 7.22
N PRO A 121 19.98 -7.01 6.74
CA PRO A 121 21.15 -6.67 7.54
C PRO A 121 20.73 -5.98 8.85
N THR A 122 20.99 -6.65 9.97
CA THR A 122 21.48 -6.08 11.25
C THR A 122 20.77 -4.88 11.88
N VAL A 123 19.47 -4.69 11.68
CA VAL A 123 18.69 -3.71 12.45
C VAL A 123 17.62 -4.47 13.23
N SER A 124 17.69 -4.40 14.55
CA SER A 124 16.70 -5.05 15.41
C SER A 124 15.30 -4.44 15.20
N ASP A 125 14.23 -5.20 15.42
CA ASP A 125 12.85 -4.69 15.37
C ASP A 125 12.66 -3.42 16.22
N LYS A 126 13.44 -3.30 17.30
CA LYS A 126 13.46 -2.11 18.17
C LYS A 126 14.01 -0.87 17.47
N GLU A 127 15.04 -1.02 16.66
CA GLU A 127 15.63 0.08 15.89
C GLU A 127 14.73 0.48 14.73
N ILE A 128 14.13 -0.49 14.03
CA ILE A 128 13.09 -0.24 13.03
C ILE A 128 11.92 0.52 13.67
N GLN A 129 11.42 0.07 14.82
CA GLN A 129 10.32 0.74 15.50
C GLN A 129 10.71 2.14 15.99
N LYS A 130 11.96 2.34 16.40
CA LYS A 130 12.45 3.68 16.76
C LYS A 130 12.38 4.63 15.56
N LEU A 131 12.79 4.20 14.37
CA LEU A 131 12.72 5.01 13.16
C LEU A 131 11.27 5.23 12.70
N ALA A 132 10.43 4.19 12.77
CA ALA A 132 9.01 4.32 12.47
C ALA A 132 8.29 5.29 13.42
N ASN A 133 8.68 5.31 14.70
CA ASN A 133 8.21 6.30 15.67
C ASN A 133 8.71 7.71 15.33
N GLU A 134 9.96 7.86 14.86
CA GLU A 134 10.49 9.15 14.41
C GLU A 134 9.68 9.72 13.24
N ILE A 135 9.42 8.89 12.22
CA ILE A 135 8.57 9.24 11.07
C ILE A 135 7.18 9.67 11.52
N ARG A 136 6.53 8.84 12.35
CA ARG A 136 5.21 9.16 12.89
C ARG A 136 5.21 10.45 13.70
N ASN A 137 6.23 10.70 14.51
CA ASN A 137 6.30 11.91 15.31
C ASN A 137 6.43 13.16 14.42
N CYS A 138 7.19 13.10 13.32
CA CYS A 138 7.27 14.21 12.38
C CYS A 138 5.87 14.61 11.89
N ASP A 139 5.10 13.63 11.41
CA ASP A 139 3.75 13.85 10.88
C ASP A 139 2.75 14.31 11.96
N MET A 140 2.70 13.62 13.10
CA MET A 140 1.75 13.92 14.17
C MET A 140 2.01 15.27 14.85
N SER A 141 3.27 15.75 14.86
CA SER A 141 3.63 17.01 15.48
C SER A 141 2.93 18.24 14.85
N LYS A 142 2.59 18.17 13.55
CA LYS A 142 1.82 19.22 12.85
C LYS A 142 0.44 19.42 13.48
N TYR A 143 -0.18 18.35 13.99
CA TYR A 143 -1.55 18.34 14.47
C TYR A 143 -1.66 18.55 15.99
N TYR A 144 -0.71 17.99 16.73
CA TYR A 144 -0.76 17.92 18.20
C TYR A 144 0.37 18.68 18.89
N GLY A 145 1.29 19.26 18.11
CA GLY A 145 2.44 20.02 18.60
C GLY A 145 3.63 19.14 19.01
N THR A 146 4.81 19.77 19.03
CA THR A 146 6.10 19.11 19.30
C THR A 146 6.28 18.65 20.75
N LEU A 147 5.48 19.18 21.68
CA LEU A 147 5.46 18.71 23.08
C LEU A 147 4.81 17.33 23.21
N ALA A 148 3.77 17.05 22.41
CA ALA A 148 3.08 15.77 22.42
C ALA A 148 3.83 14.73 21.56
N TYR A 149 4.43 15.16 20.46
CA TYR A 149 5.19 14.32 19.53
C TYR A 149 6.57 14.97 19.26
N PRO A 150 7.61 14.57 19.99
CA PRO A 150 8.96 15.11 19.82
C PRO A 150 9.51 14.81 18.43
N VAL A 151 9.99 15.85 17.74
CA VAL A 151 10.48 15.79 16.36
C VAL A 151 12.01 15.74 16.31
N SER A 152 12.56 14.96 15.39
CA SER A 152 14.00 14.95 15.13
C SER A 152 14.42 16.11 14.23
N SER A 153 15.72 16.37 14.13
CA SER A 153 16.27 17.32 13.16
C SER A 153 16.06 16.91 11.71
N ASN A 154 15.68 15.65 11.47
CA ASN A 154 15.40 15.15 10.12
C ASN A 154 13.97 15.45 9.67
N CYS A 155 13.06 15.87 10.56
CA CYS A 155 11.73 16.31 10.14
C CYS A 155 11.84 17.65 9.38
N VAL A 156 11.30 17.72 8.16
CA VAL A 156 11.18 18.97 7.40
C VAL A 156 9.77 19.52 7.54
N PHE A 157 9.69 20.75 8.06
CA PHE A 157 8.46 21.51 8.19
C PHE A 157 8.49 22.74 7.29
N PRO A 158 7.33 23.23 6.82
CA PRO A 158 7.27 24.49 6.07
C PRO A 158 7.81 25.62 6.95
N SER A 159 8.59 26.51 6.34
CA SER A 159 9.10 27.71 6.99
C SER A 159 8.06 28.82 6.90
N ASP A 160 7.90 29.63 7.95
CA ASP A 160 7.09 30.86 7.92
C ASP A 160 7.87 32.06 7.35
N ASP A 161 8.93 31.82 6.58
CA ASP A 161 9.67 32.89 5.92
C ASP A 161 8.93 33.47 4.71
N ARG A 162 9.35 34.66 4.28
CA ARG A 162 8.73 35.41 3.18
C ARG A 162 8.69 34.63 1.87
N GLU A 163 9.68 33.80 1.61
CA GLU A 163 9.81 33.12 0.34
C GLU A 163 8.99 31.83 0.31
N SER A 164 8.96 31.07 1.42
CA SER A 164 8.04 29.95 1.63
C SER A 164 6.58 30.41 1.58
N THR A 165 6.24 31.49 2.30
CA THR A 165 4.91 32.13 2.24
C THR A 165 4.55 32.52 0.81
N TYR A 166 5.52 33.03 0.06
CA TYR A 166 5.29 33.42 -1.31
C TYR A 166 5.03 32.21 -2.20
N ILE A 167 5.86 31.16 -2.12
CA ILE A 167 5.65 29.93 -2.87
C ILE A 167 4.29 29.33 -2.57
N ASP A 168 3.89 29.22 -1.31
CA ASP A 168 2.59 28.67 -0.92
C ASP A 168 1.41 29.55 -1.40
N SER A 169 1.65 30.83 -1.70
CA SER A 169 0.63 31.74 -2.26
C SER A 169 0.47 31.65 -3.79
N LEU A 170 1.41 30.99 -4.48
CA LEU A 170 1.32 30.81 -5.93
C LEU A 170 0.20 29.81 -6.28
N PRO A 171 -0.43 29.93 -7.46
CA PRO A 171 -1.22 28.83 -7.99
C PRO A 171 -0.32 27.59 -8.16
N LYS A 172 -0.92 26.41 -8.03
CA LYS A 172 -0.22 25.14 -8.30
C LYS A 172 0.46 25.21 -9.66
N THR A 173 1.79 25.14 -9.65
CA THR A 173 2.64 25.29 -10.82
C THR A 173 3.52 24.06 -10.94
N MET A 174 3.41 23.40 -12.09
CA MET A 174 4.23 22.22 -12.39
C MET A 174 5.62 22.67 -12.83
N ILE A 175 6.65 22.04 -12.26
CA ILE A 175 8.05 22.40 -12.45
C ILE A 175 8.73 21.45 -13.43
N SER A 176 8.64 20.16 -13.14
CA SER A 176 9.20 19.09 -13.96
C SER A 176 8.31 17.86 -13.87
N THR A 177 8.20 17.12 -14.97
CA THR A 177 7.56 15.80 -15.02
C THR A 177 8.52 14.79 -15.61
N TYR A 178 8.47 13.57 -15.10
CA TYR A 178 9.29 12.44 -15.49
C TYR A 178 8.39 11.25 -15.83
N TYR A 179 8.78 10.49 -16.85
CA TYR A 179 8.33 9.11 -16.98
C TYR A 179 9.05 8.25 -15.96
N VAL A 180 8.33 7.28 -15.40
CA VAL A 180 8.90 6.22 -14.59
C VAL A 180 9.07 4.98 -15.46
N ILE A 181 10.30 4.44 -15.51
CA ILE A 181 10.65 3.27 -16.32
C ILE A 181 11.07 2.14 -15.37
N CYS A 182 10.15 1.21 -15.11
CA CYS A 182 10.27 0.16 -14.11
C CYS A 182 10.54 -1.25 -14.70
N ASP A 183 11.50 -1.36 -15.63
CA ASP A 183 11.92 -2.67 -16.16
C ASP A 183 12.61 -3.54 -15.09
N THR A 184 13.70 -3.02 -14.50
CA THR A 184 14.48 -3.75 -13.47
C THR A 184 14.69 -2.91 -12.21
N ASP A 185 15.11 -1.64 -12.36
CA ASP A 185 15.54 -0.81 -11.23
C ASP A 185 14.71 0.47 -11.02
N CYS A 186 13.61 0.66 -11.75
CA CYS A 186 12.75 1.87 -11.72
C CYS A 186 13.54 3.20 -11.81
N ASN A 187 13.61 3.81 -12.98
CA ASN A 187 14.35 5.06 -13.17
C ASN A 187 13.46 6.19 -13.68
N LEU A 188 13.91 7.43 -13.46
CA LEU A 188 13.28 8.62 -14.02
C LEU A 188 13.87 8.92 -15.40
N SER A 189 13.00 9.13 -16.38
CA SER A 189 13.34 9.77 -17.65
C SER A 189 12.62 11.11 -17.72
N LEU A 190 13.37 12.20 -17.83
CA LEU A 190 12.78 13.54 -17.95
C LEU A 190 11.80 13.56 -19.13
N TYR A 191 10.55 13.92 -18.84
CA TYR A 191 9.54 14.17 -19.85
C TYR A 191 9.57 15.65 -20.25
N GLU A 192 9.45 16.54 -19.26
CA GLU A 192 9.36 17.98 -19.50
C GLU A 192 9.87 18.78 -18.30
N HIS A 193 10.64 19.82 -18.58
CA HIS A 193 10.77 20.99 -17.73
C HIS A 193 9.80 22.05 -18.24
N TYR A 194 8.87 22.50 -17.40
CA TYR A 194 7.87 23.49 -17.80
C TYR A 194 8.49 24.89 -17.85
N ASP A 195 7.94 25.75 -18.72
CA ASP A 195 8.32 27.18 -18.72
C ASP A 195 7.74 27.86 -17.47
N VAL A 196 8.63 28.35 -16.59
CA VAL A 196 8.28 28.91 -15.27
C VAL A 196 8.98 30.25 -15.06
N GLU A 197 8.47 31.07 -14.14
CA GLU A 197 9.14 32.32 -13.78
C GLU A 197 10.60 32.06 -13.33
N ASN A 198 11.55 32.94 -13.70
CA ASN A 198 12.98 32.74 -13.44
C ASN A 198 13.34 32.37 -11.98
N ARG A 199 12.56 32.85 -11.00
CA ARG A 199 12.81 32.51 -9.58
C ARG A 199 12.47 31.05 -9.23
N LEU A 200 11.69 30.36 -10.06
CA LEU A 200 11.24 28.99 -9.88
C LEU A 200 12.09 28.00 -10.65
N GLU A 201 12.88 28.44 -11.64
CA GLU A 201 13.82 27.60 -12.41
C GLU A 201 14.77 26.80 -11.50
N LYS A 202 15.10 27.35 -10.32
CA LYS A 202 15.92 26.64 -9.32
C LYS A 202 15.32 25.32 -8.80
N PHE A 203 14.02 25.11 -8.97
CA PHE A 203 13.32 23.87 -8.62
C PHE A 203 13.39 22.83 -9.74
N GLN A 204 13.89 23.17 -10.94
CA GLN A 204 14.14 22.21 -12.03
C GLN A 204 15.46 21.46 -11.81
N ASN A 205 15.66 20.94 -10.60
CA ASN A 205 16.91 20.29 -10.19
C ASN A 205 16.79 18.77 -10.29
N GLU A 206 17.20 18.22 -11.42
CA GLU A 206 17.10 16.79 -11.72
C GLU A 206 17.84 15.90 -10.71
N SER A 207 18.99 16.35 -10.19
CA SER A 207 19.75 15.60 -9.17
C SER A 207 18.95 15.49 -7.87
N GLN A 208 18.27 16.57 -7.48
CA GLN A 208 17.43 16.57 -6.29
C GLN A 208 16.12 15.80 -6.50
N HIS A 209 15.52 15.90 -7.68
CA HIS A 209 14.37 15.08 -8.07
C HIS A 209 14.70 13.59 -7.97
N LYS A 210 15.88 13.21 -8.46
CA LYS A 210 16.37 11.85 -8.33
C LYS A 210 16.56 11.43 -6.87
N GLN A 211 17.14 12.28 -6.02
CA GLN A 211 17.30 11.94 -4.59
C GLN A 211 15.95 11.74 -3.88
N ILE A 212 14.95 12.57 -4.19
CA ILE A 212 13.59 12.42 -3.65
C ILE A 212 12.97 11.11 -4.14
N PHE A 213 13.09 10.82 -5.44
CA PHE A 213 12.56 9.59 -6.00
C PHE A 213 13.28 8.34 -5.52
N ASP A 214 14.61 8.36 -5.38
CA ASP A 214 15.40 7.24 -4.84
C ASP A 214 14.98 6.94 -3.39
N ALA A 215 14.70 7.97 -2.58
CA ALA A 215 14.17 7.79 -1.23
C ALA A 215 12.77 7.14 -1.27
N TYR A 216 11.91 7.55 -2.20
CA TYR A 216 10.60 6.93 -2.42
C TYR A 216 10.71 5.46 -2.86
N LEU A 217 11.56 5.18 -3.86
CA LEU A 217 11.80 3.82 -4.35
C LEU A 217 12.27 2.89 -3.24
N SER A 218 13.16 3.38 -2.36
CA SER A 218 13.73 2.54 -1.30
C SER A 218 12.68 1.94 -0.37
N ILE A 219 11.56 2.62 -0.16
CA ILE A 219 10.50 2.19 0.75
C ILE A 219 9.25 1.67 0.03
N THR A 220 9.20 1.72 -1.30
CA THR A 220 7.98 1.42 -2.05
C THR A 220 8.03 0.00 -2.63
N PRO A 221 7.06 -0.87 -2.28
CA PRO A 221 6.98 -2.22 -2.83
C PRO A 221 6.78 -2.22 -4.35
N LYS A 222 7.38 -3.20 -5.03
CA LYS A 222 7.29 -3.35 -6.49
C LYS A 222 5.85 -3.34 -7.02
N GLN A 223 4.92 -4.00 -6.31
CA GLN A 223 3.50 -4.04 -6.69
C GLN A 223 2.88 -2.64 -6.86
N ILE A 224 3.30 -1.65 -6.06
CA ILE A 224 2.81 -0.27 -6.18
C ILE A 224 3.52 0.46 -7.31
N LEU A 225 4.82 0.21 -7.48
CA LEU A 225 5.64 0.82 -8.54
C LEU A 225 5.22 0.38 -9.95
N ASP A 226 4.69 -0.84 -10.10
CA ASP A 226 4.26 -1.36 -11.40
C ASP A 226 3.10 -0.52 -12.02
N ASP A 227 2.30 0.17 -11.20
CA ASP A 227 1.22 1.06 -11.66
C ASP A 227 1.66 2.55 -11.77
N LEU A 228 2.89 2.90 -11.39
CA LEU A 228 3.39 4.27 -11.41
C LEU A 228 3.97 4.63 -12.79
N ALA A 229 3.30 5.54 -13.51
CA ALA A 229 3.74 5.97 -14.84
C ALA A 229 4.51 7.30 -14.82
N TYR A 230 4.12 8.22 -13.94
CA TYR A 230 4.67 9.57 -13.92
C TYR A 230 5.04 10.02 -12.52
N VAL A 231 6.12 10.79 -12.45
CA VAL A 231 6.47 11.58 -11.25
C VAL A 231 6.54 13.05 -11.65
N SER A 232 5.85 13.89 -10.91
CA SER A 232 5.86 15.34 -11.13
C SER A 232 6.32 16.08 -9.89
N PHE A 233 7.01 17.19 -10.12
CA PHE A 233 7.43 18.12 -9.08
C PHE A 233 6.67 19.43 -9.25
N THR A 234 6.11 19.95 -8.16
CA THR A 234 5.26 21.15 -8.17
C THR A 234 5.65 22.14 -7.08
N VAL A 235 5.20 23.38 -7.25
CA VAL A 235 5.19 24.45 -6.23
C VAL A 235 3.79 25.09 -6.20
N GLY A 236 3.52 26.00 -5.26
CA GLY A 236 2.21 26.68 -5.24
C GLY A 236 1.09 25.88 -4.59
N THR A 237 1.43 25.00 -3.64
CA THR A 237 0.44 24.22 -2.88
C THR A 237 0.95 23.92 -1.48
N THR A 238 0.01 23.76 -0.54
CA THR A 238 0.29 23.60 0.89
C THR A 238 0.45 22.14 1.34
N GLY A 239 0.17 21.18 0.46
CA GLY A 239 0.39 19.74 0.68
C GLY A 239 1.85 19.33 0.45
N TYR A 240 2.20 18.08 0.81
CA TYR A 240 3.54 17.53 0.57
C TYR A 240 3.62 16.71 -0.73
N GLY A 241 2.54 16.06 -1.10
CA GLY A 241 2.41 15.28 -2.31
C GLY A 241 0.95 14.99 -2.60
N SER A 242 0.71 14.29 -3.70
CA SER A 242 -0.61 13.75 -4.05
C SER A 242 -0.46 12.68 -5.12
N VAL A 243 -1.37 11.73 -5.16
CA VAL A 243 -1.53 10.80 -6.29
C VAL A 243 -2.69 11.23 -7.18
N THR A 244 -2.49 11.15 -8.49
CA THR A 244 -3.55 11.35 -9.50
C THR A 244 -3.69 10.09 -10.35
N THR A 245 -4.94 9.63 -10.52
CA THR A 245 -5.28 8.55 -11.44
C THR A 245 -5.36 9.05 -12.88
N LEU A 246 -4.76 8.31 -13.81
CA LEU A 246 -4.68 8.62 -15.23
C LEU A 246 -5.21 7.45 -16.06
N ASN A 247 -6.02 7.77 -17.07
CA ASN A 247 -6.49 6.79 -18.04
C ASN A 247 -5.45 6.66 -19.14
N SER A 248 -4.82 5.50 -19.25
CA SER A 248 -4.04 5.15 -20.44
C SER A 248 -4.90 4.33 -21.41
N SER A 249 -4.45 4.20 -22.64
CA SER A 249 -5.14 3.40 -23.68
C SER A 249 -5.19 1.90 -23.41
N ALA A 250 -4.48 1.41 -22.37
CA ALA A 250 -4.40 -0.02 -22.04
C ALA A 250 -4.82 -0.31 -20.59
N ASP A 251 -4.38 0.50 -19.62
CA ASP A 251 -4.56 0.24 -18.18
C ASP A 251 -4.69 1.54 -17.35
N LEU A 252 -5.16 1.41 -16.09
CA LEU A 252 -5.07 2.46 -15.08
C LEU A 252 -3.62 2.67 -14.68
N VAL A 253 -3.16 3.92 -14.66
CA VAL A 253 -1.82 4.27 -14.18
C VAL A 253 -1.88 5.49 -13.27
N PHE A 254 -0.84 5.70 -12.46
CA PHE A 254 -0.75 6.81 -11.52
C PHE A 254 0.31 7.82 -11.89
N GLN A 255 0.04 9.07 -11.51
CA GLN A 255 1.03 10.13 -11.41
C GLN A 255 1.22 10.50 -9.94
N LEU A 256 2.45 10.33 -9.44
CA LEU A 256 2.85 10.74 -8.10
C LEU A 256 3.43 12.16 -8.14
N GLU A 257 2.92 13.03 -7.29
CA GLU A 257 3.39 14.40 -7.17
C GLU A 257 4.19 14.63 -5.89
N PHE A 258 5.34 15.29 -6.02
CA PHE A 258 6.13 15.82 -4.92
C PHE A 258 6.09 17.34 -4.93
N VAL A 259 5.72 17.94 -3.80
CA VAL A 259 5.68 19.39 -3.64
C VAL A 259 7.01 19.90 -3.11
N GLN A 260 7.69 20.76 -3.86
CA GLN A 260 8.95 21.37 -3.46
C GLN A 260 8.74 22.69 -2.69
N PRO A 261 9.66 23.05 -1.78
CA PRO A 261 10.86 22.30 -1.36
C PRO A 261 10.65 21.37 -0.15
N ARG A 262 9.46 20.81 0.05
CA ARG A 262 9.00 20.27 1.35
C ARG A 262 9.73 19.04 1.88
N PHE A 263 10.62 18.45 1.08
CA PHE A 263 11.42 17.29 1.46
C PHE A 263 12.90 17.62 1.66
N ILE A 264 13.31 18.88 1.49
CA ILE A 264 14.72 19.24 1.43
C ILE A 264 15.17 19.79 2.79
N HIS A 265 16.28 19.26 3.31
CA HIS A 265 16.83 19.71 4.58
C HIS A 265 17.45 21.11 4.46
N CYS A 266 17.26 21.90 5.51
CA CYS A 266 17.83 23.22 5.64
C CYS A 266 18.67 23.34 6.91
N LYS A 267 19.91 23.82 6.78
CA LYS A 267 20.70 24.27 7.94
C LYS A 267 20.28 25.71 8.28
N ILE A 268 19.60 25.85 9.41
CA ILE A 268 19.02 27.05 10.04
C ILE A 268 20.08 28.20 10.08
N GLU A 269 19.86 29.51 9.96
CA GLU A 269 18.75 30.42 10.27
C GLU A 269 19.04 31.78 9.56
N SER A 270 18.32 32.14 8.48
CA SER A 270 18.06 33.53 8.01
C SER A 270 17.55 33.57 6.56
N SER A 271 16.24 33.77 6.45
CA SER A 271 15.49 34.43 5.35
C SER A 271 15.89 34.15 3.90
N GLY A 272 15.04 33.37 3.23
CA GLY A 272 14.99 33.19 1.78
C GLY A 272 15.30 31.74 1.44
N LEU A 273 14.24 30.90 1.39
CA LEU A 273 14.24 29.47 1.04
C LEU A 273 15.61 28.94 0.63
N CYS A 274 16.31 28.42 1.65
CA CYS A 274 17.45 27.52 1.57
C CYS A 274 18.10 27.48 0.17
N ASN A 275 19.07 28.36 -0.09
CA ASN A 275 20.04 28.08 -1.14
C ASN A 275 20.80 26.82 -0.70
N TYR A 276 20.30 25.66 -1.11
CA TYR A 276 20.44 24.34 -0.51
C TYR A 276 21.89 23.96 -0.11
N PRO A 277 22.29 24.08 1.17
CA PRO A 277 23.72 24.06 1.52
C PRO A 277 24.42 22.70 1.37
N ASP A 278 23.67 21.59 1.35
CA ASP A 278 24.13 20.27 0.87
C ASP A 278 23.13 19.54 -0.06
N GLY A 279 21.90 20.05 -0.22
CA GLY A 279 20.88 19.48 -1.11
C GLY A 279 20.24 18.18 -0.61
N SER A 280 20.54 17.76 0.62
CA SER A 280 20.08 16.50 1.17
C SER A 280 18.57 16.46 1.39
N VAL A 281 18.02 15.26 1.26
CA VAL A 281 16.58 15.00 1.30
C VAL A 281 16.21 14.26 2.60
N SER A 282 15.10 14.67 3.22
CA SER A 282 14.55 14.02 4.39
C SER A 282 13.85 12.72 4.03
N LYS A 283 14.56 11.61 4.23
CA LYS A 283 13.96 10.28 4.16
C LYS A 283 12.81 10.12 5.17
N VAL A 284 12.89 10.75 6.33
CA VAL A 284 11.85 10.67 7.37
C VAL A 284 10.55 11.33 6.91
N THR A 285 10.62 12.56 6.40
CA THR A 285 9.45 13.28 5.88
C THR A 285 8.92 12.65 4.61
N ILE A 286 9.79 12.20 3.70
CA ILE A 286 9.37 11.44 2.51
C ILE A 286 8.63 10.18 2.93
N SER A 287 9.15 9.42 3.89
CA SER A 287 8.57 8.13 4.25
C SER A 287 7.13 8.25 4.74
N SER A 288 6.84 9.19 5.63
CA SER A 288 5.46 9.41 6.10
C SER A 288 4.51 9.71 4.94
N VAL A 289 4.83 10.74 4.15
CA VAL A 289 3.95 11.19 3.07
C VAL A 289 3.79 10.10 2.02
N MET A 290 4.87 9.43 1.65
CA MET A 290 4.82 8.44 0.57
C MET A 290 4.17 7.13 0.98
N ILE A 291 4.26 6.72 2.26
CA ILE A 291 3.47 5.57 2.73
C ILE A 291 1.98 5.88 2.63
N HIS A 292 1.56 7.12 2.95
CA HIS A 292 0.18 7.58 2.76
C HIS A 292 -0.23 7.57 1.28
N GLU A 293 0.56 8.20 0.40
CA GLU A 293 0.26 8.24 -1.04
C GLU A 293 0.24 6.84 -1.70
N ASN A 294 1.13 5.94 -1.26
CA ASN A 294 1.13 4.54 -1.70
C ASN A 294 -0.18 3.82 -1.35
N ALA A 295 -0.82 4.19 -0.24
CA ALA A 295 -2.11 3.61 0.12
C ALA A 295 -3.23 4.03 -0.84
N HIS A 296 -3.21 5.25 -1.38
CA HIS A 296 -4.14 5.66 -2.44
C HIS A 296 -3.94 4.82 -3.71
N MET A 297 -2.70 4.64 -4.15
CA MET A 297 -2.41 3.78 -5.31
C MET A 297 -2.87 2.34 -5.07
N LEU A 298 -2.56 1.79 -3.89
CA LEU A 298 -2.99 0.46 -3.48
C LEU A 298 -4.51 0.32 -3.52
N GLY A 299 -5.24 1.30 -2.98
CA GLY A 299 -6.72 1.30 -2.89
C GLY A 299 -7.41 1.54 -4.22
N PHE A 300 -6.78 2.25 -5.16
CA PHE A 300 -7.37 2.62 -6.45
C PHE A 300 -6.92 1.76 -7.63
N SER A 301 -5.93 0.87 -7.46
CA SER A 301 -5.39 0.06 -8.57
C SER A 301 -6.48 -0.69 -9.34
N SER A 302 -6.17 -1.13 -10.57
CA SER A 302 -7.10 -1.87 -11.44
C SER A 302 -7.61 -3.18 -10.83
N THR A 303 -6.92 -3.72 -9.81
CA THR A 303 -7.38 -4.88 -9.04
C THR A 303 -8.46 -4.53 -8.01
N GLN A 304 -8.58 -3.27 -7.63
CA GLN A 304 -9.49 -2.77 -6.60
C GLN A 304 -10.75 -2.13 -7.16
N SER A 305 -10.71 -1.58 -8.37
CA SER A 305 -11.85 -0.90 -8.99
C SER A 305 -11.91 -1.09 -10.50
N ASP A 306 -13.04 -0.72 -11.09
CA ASP A 306 -13.23 -0.72 -12.54
C ASP A 306 -12.48 0.42 -13.26
N SER A 307 -11.82 1.30 -12.51
CA SER A 307 -11.09 2.46 -13.04
C SER A 307 -11.96 3.42 -13.87
N ASP A 308 -13.30 3.36 -13.76
CA ASP A 308 -14.21 4.31 -14.40
C ASP A 308 -14.34 5.57 -13.52
N PHE A 309 -13.21 6.25 -13.31
CA PHE A 309 -13.14 7.51 -12.58
C PHE A 309 -13.36 8.71 -13.51
N TYR A 310 -13.76 9.84 -12.93
CA TYR A 310 -14.08 11.06 -13.68
C TYR A 310 -13.19 12.22 -13.20
N ASN A 311 -12.32 12.72 -14.09
CA ASN A 311 -11.32 13.75 -13.76
C ASN A 311 -11.51 15.10 -14.46
N GLN A 312 -12.56 15.28 -15.29
CA GLN A 312 -12.77 16.52 -16.06
C GLN A 312 -13.97 17.33 -15.58
N PHE A 313 -13.73 18.33 -14.75
CA PHE A 313 -14.79 19.18 -14.20
C PHE A 313 -15.14 20.35 -15.16
N THR A 314 -16.31 20.30 -15.79
CA THR A 314 -16.82 21.36 -16.69
C THR A 314 -17.79 22.30 -16.00
N SER A 315 -18.78 21.78 -15.25
CA SER A 315 -19.74 22.56 -14.44
C SER A 315 -20.30 21.76 -13.26
N LEU A 316 -20.63 22.42 -12.14
CA LEU A 316 -21.19 21.76 -10.94
C LEU A 316 -22.46 20.94 -11.25
N THR A 317 -23.34 21.45 -12.12
CA THR A 317 -24.57 20.76 -12.51
C THR A 317 -24.29 19.43 -13.23
N GLU A 318 -23.33 19.44 -14.16
CA GLU A 318 -22.94 18.25 -14.91
C GLU A 318 -22.26 17.22 -14.01
N ILE A 319 -21.38 17.69 -13.11
CA ILE A 319 -20.69 16.84 -12.14
C ILE A 319 -21.69 16.12 -11.23
N ARG A 320 -22.64 16.85 -10.65
CA ARG A 320 -23.67 16.25 -9.78
C ARG A 320 -24.48 15.19 -10.52
N LYS A 321 -24.81 15.43 -11.79
CA LYS A 321 -25.54 14.47 -12.62
C LYS A 321 -24.73 13.19 -12.84
N ILE A 322 -23.47 13.31 -13.30
CA ILE A 322 -22.59 12.16 -13.57
C ILE A 322 -22.35 11.35 -12.29
N LEU A 323 -22.04 12.02 -11.18
CA LEU A 323 -21.77 11.34 -9.91
C LEU A 323 -23.02 10.66 -9.36
N GLN A 324 -24.21 11.24 -9.52
CA GLN A 324 -25.46 10.61 -9.12
C GLN A 324 -25.79 9.37 -9.98
N GLU A 325 -25.52 9.42 -11.28
CA GLU A 325 -25.66 8.28 -12.20
C GLU A 325 -24.71 7.15 -11.81
N LYS A 326 -23.40 7.44 -11.64
CA LYS A 326 -22.41 6.47 -11.18
C LYS A 326 -22.76 5.88 -9.82
N LYS A 327 -23.15 6.71 -8.85
CA LYS A 327 -23.60 6.24 -7.53
C LYS A 327 -24.78 5.28 -7.62
N SER A 328 -25.69 5.51 -8.56
CA SER A 328 -26.87 4.66 -8.75
C SER A 328 -26.54 3.35 -9.47
N SER A 329 -25.66 3.37 -10.49
CA SER A 329 -25.25 2.17 -11.22
C SER A 329 -24.34 1.25 -10.41
N CYS A 330 -23.62 1.84 -9.46
CA CYS A 330 -22.53 1.22 -8.74
C CYS A 330 -22.84 0.94 -7.27
N ALA A 331 -24.06 1.20 -6.82
CA ALA A 331 -24.43 1.02 -5.42
C ALA A 331 -24.21 -0.45 -4.99
N PRO A 332 -23.61 -0.70 -3.80
CA PRO A 332 -23.22 0.27 -2.77
C PRO A 332 -21.76 0.75 -2.85
N ASN A 333 -21.00 0.38 -3.88
CA ASN A 333 -19.54 0.47 -3.93
C ASN A 333 -19.01 1.75 -4.60
N TYR A 334 -19.77 2.85 -4.53
CA TYR A 334 -19.37 4.16 -5.06
C TYR A 334 -19.40 5.23 -3.97
N TYR A 335 -18.22 5.48 -3.40
CA TYR A 335 -18.01 6.43 -2.32
C TYR A 335 -16.70 7.22 -2.46
N THR A 336 -15.94 6.98 -3.53
CA THR A 336 -14.79 7.78 -3.96
C THR A 336 -14.92 8.00 -5.47
N HIS A 337 -14.52 9.17 -5.95
CA HIS A 337 -14.59 9.49 -7.38
C HIS A 337 -13.26 9.25 -8.11
N GLY A 338 -12.18 9.00 -7.36
CA GLY A 338 -10.83 8.82 -7.89
C GLY A 338 -10.57 7.45 -8.51
N SER A 339 -11.39 6.45 -8.18
CA SER A 339 -11.21 5.04 -8.60
C SER A 339 -12.39 4.45 -9.39
N GLY A 340 -13.56 5.09 -9.39
CA GLY A 340 -14.75 4.53 -10.04
C GLY A 340 -15.51 3.56 -9.13
N CYS A 341 -15.97 2.44 -9.69
CA CYS A 341 -16.66 1.40 -8.94
C CYS A 341 -15.68 0.47 -8.24
N MET A 342 -15.82 0.37 -6.92
CA MET A 342 -14.98 -0.53 -6.14
C MET A 342 -15.46 -1.97 -6.28
N ASN A 343 -14.51 -2.89 -6.45
CA ASN A 343 -14.77 -4.33 -6.41
C ASN A 343 -15.25 -4.73 -5.01
N ASP A 344 -16.13 -5.73 -4.92
CA ASP A 344 -16.70 -6.16 -3.63
C ASP A 344 -15.63 -6.52 -2.59
N ASN A 345 -14.55 -7.17 -3.04
CA ASN A 345 -13.45 -7.65 -2.19
C ASN A 345 -12.25 -6.68 -2.16
N SER A 346 -12.36 -5.46 -2.70
CA SER A 346 -11.28 -4.50 -2.62
C SER A 346 -11.03 -4.05 -1.18
N TYR A 347 -9.78 -3.75 -0.84
CA TYR A 347 -9.38 -3.31 0.50
C TYR A 347 -10.19 -2.08 0.94
N GLU A 348 -10.33 -1.10 0.06
CA GLU A 348 -11.05 0.12 0.38
C GLU A 348 -12.56 -0.11 0.52
N ASN A 349 -13.17 -1.05 -0.24
CA ASN A 349 -14.58 -1.39 -0.04
C ASN A 349 -14.80 -2.12 1.27
N LEU A 350 -13.98 -3.12 1.57
CA LEU A 350 -14.06 -3.82 2.85
C LEU A 350 -13.83 -2.85 4.03
N PHE A 351 -12.91 -1.89 3.88
CA PHE A 351 -12.67 -0.83 4.87
C PHE A 351 -13.88 0.10 4.99
N PHE A 352 -14.43 0.58 3.88
CA PHE A 352 -15.60 1.46 3.84
C PHE A 352 -16.82 0.80 4.49
N GLN A 353 -17.14 -0.44 4.12
CA GLN A 353 -18.29 -1.16 4.68
C GLN A 353 -18.15 -1.31 6.21
N LYS A 354 -16.93 -1.55 6.70
CA LYS A 354 -16.65 -1.75 8.12
C LYS A 354 -16.69 -0.45 8.93
N PHE A 355 -16.14 0.64 8.40
CA PHE A 355 -15.87 1.85 9.20
C PHE A 355 -16.67 3.10 8.77
N TRP A 356 -17.17 3.15 7.54
CA TRP A 356 -17.82 4.34 6.98
C TRP A 356 -19.30 4.17 6.69
N ALA A 357 -19.77 3.00 6.26
CA ALA A 357 -21.15 2.81 5.77
C ALA A 357 -22.23 3.32 6.75
N HIS A 358 -21.99 3.22 8.05
CA HIS A 358 -22.91 3.67 9.11
C HIS A 358 -22.88 5.19 9.39
N ILE A 359 -21.87 5.92 8.91
CA ILE A 359 -21.72 7.38 9.07
C ILE A 359 -21.74 8.15 7.75
N TYR A 360 -21.61 7.47 6.61
CA TYR A 360 -21.38 8.10 5.31
C TYR A 360 -22.57 8.95 4.81
N SER A 361 -23.80 8.68 5.26
CA SER A 361 -24.96 9.53 4.93
C SER A 361 -24.78 11.00 5.35
N ASP A 362 -23.99 11.21 6.39
CA ASP A 362 -23.77 12.52 7.01
C ASP A 362 -22.55 13.23 6.42
N HIS A 363 -21.71 12.50 5.68
CA HIS A 363 -20.61 13.05 4.91
C HIS A 363 -21.14 13.82 3.69
N LYS A 364 -20.42 14.88 3.30
CA LYS A 364 -20.78 15.76 2.20
C LYS A 364 -19.51 16.15 1.45
N TRP A 365 -19.54 15.99 0.14
CA TRP A 365 -18.46 16.40 -0.75
C TRP A 365 -18.58 17.88 -1.11
N ALA A 366 -17.49 18.49 -1.58
CA ALA A 366 -17.48 19.91 -1.98
C ALA A 366 -18.56 20.24 -3.03
N TYR A 367 -18.84 19.30 -3.94
CA TYR A 367 -19.88 19.46 -4.97
C TYR A 367 -21.31 19.29 -4.45
N ASP A 368 -21.53 18.85 -3.20
CA ASP A 368 -22.87 18.78 -2.59
C ASP A 368 -23.38 20.16 -2.16
N PHE A 369 -22.51 21.18 -2.14
CA PHE A 369 -22.84 22.54 -1.73
C PHE A 369 -22.96 23.48 -2.94
N ASP A 370 -23.91 24.40 -2.87
CA ASP A 370 -24.08 25.47 -3.89
C ASP A 370 -23.09 26.63 -3.70
N ASP A 371 -22.56 26.79 -2.49
CA ASP A 371 -21.50 27.73 -2.13
C ASP A 371 -20.30 26.94 -1.57
N PRO A 372 -19.07 27.09 -2.11
CA PRO A 372 -17.88 26.36 -1.64
C PRO A 372 -17.46 26.66 -0.19
N VAL A 373 -18.13 27.60 0.51
CA VAL A 373 -17.75 28.04 1.85
C VAL A 373 -18.43 27.22 2.96
N ALA A 374 -17.97 25.99 3.13
CA ALA A 374 -17.87 25.31 4.44
C ALA A 374 -17.08 24.01 4.26
N SER A 375 -15.96 23.85 4.96
CA SER A 375 -15.29 22.54 5.03
C SER A 375 -16.19 21.56 5.79
N GLY A 376 -17.05 20.84 5.07
CA GLY A 376 -17.95 19.82 5.63
C GLY A 376 -17.19 18.85 6.54
N ASP A 377 -15.95 18.55 6.17
CA ASP A 377 -14.97 17.72 6.88
C ASP A 377 -14.79 18.13 8.34
N THR A 378 -14.68 19.43 8.64
CA THR A 378 -14.49 19.90 10.03
C THR A 378 -15.73 19.61 10.89
N MET A 379 -16.93 19.77 10.35
CA MET A 379 -18.17 19.50 11.10
C MET A 379 -18.40 17.99 11.24
N PHE A 380 -18.14 17.24 10.16
CA PHE A 380 -18.21 15.79 10.15
C PHE A 380 -17.25 15.18 11.16
N TYR A 381 -15.97 15.61 11.15
CA TYR A 381 -14.98 15.23 12.15
C TYR A 381 -15.41 15.57 13.58
N LYS A 382 -15.91 16.78 13.84
CA LYS A 382 -16.37 17.15 15.20
C LYS A 382 -17.47 16.21 15.71
N LYS A 383 -18.36 15.76 14.83
CA LYS A 383 -19.43 14.82 15.18
C LYS A 383 -18.91 13.39 15.42
N TYR A 384 -17.92 12.97 14.63
CA TYR A 384 -17.41 11.59 14.62
C TYR A 384 -15.94 11.50 15.07
N LYS A 385 -15.54 12.35 16.02
CA LYS A 385 -14.13 12.56 16.37
C LYS A 385 -13.37 11.28 16.71
N GLU A 386 -14.02 10.36 17.40
CA GLU A 386 -13.43 9.09 17.86
C GLU A 386 -13.19 8.08 16.72
N GLN A 387 -13.72 8.35 15.52
CA GLN A 387 -13.52 7.52 14.34
C GLN A 387 -12.17 7.79 13.67
N PHE A 388 -11.59 8.99 13.80
CA PHE A 388 -10.52 9.46 12.91
C PHE A 388 -9.18 9.68 13.60
N LEU A 389 -8.10 9.26 12.91
CA LEU A 389 -6.71 9.29 13.40
C LEU A 389 -6.09 10.70 13.36
N LYS A 390 -6.14 11.39 12.22
CA LYS A 390 -5.47 12.70 11.98
C LYS A 390 -6.48 13.85 11.82
N GLY A 391 -7.47 13.91 12.70
CA GLY A 391 -8.37 15.05 12.72
C GLY A 391 -9.30 15.15 11.51
N ALA A 392 -9.52 16.38 11.04
CA ALA A 392 -10.40 16.65 9.90
C ALA A 392 -9.83 16.15 8.57
N ASP A 393 -8.51 15.97 8.46
CA ASP A 393 -7.86 15.48 7.23
C ASP A 393 -8.25 14.02 6.97
N SER A 394 -8.19 13.13 7.97
CA SER A 394 -8.70 11.75 7.83
C SER A 394 -10.22 11.69 7.69
N ALA A 395 -10.95 12.72 8.15
CA ALA A 395 -12.41 12.75 8.04
C ALA A 395 -12.89 13.29 6.69
N ARG A 396 -11.96 13.69 5.82
CA ARG A 396 -12.24 14.34 4.54
C ARG A 396 -13.03 13.43 3.61
N ASN A 397 -12.70 12.15 3.55
CA ASN A 397 -13.36 11.15 2.74
C ASN A 397 -12.85 9.73 3.13
N PRO A 398 -13.48 8.65 2.63
CA PRO A 398 -13.05 7.29 2.93
C PRO A 398 -11.60 6.97 2.51
N ASP A 399 -11.15 7.51 1.39
CA ASP A 399 -9.82 7.28 0.82
C ASP A 399 -8.69 7.86 1.69
N GLU A 400 -8.85 9.07 2.24
CA GLU A 400 -7.87 9.70 3.13
C GLU A 400 -7.80 9.00 4.50
N ASP A 401 -8.94 8.49 4.98
CA ASP A 401 -9.01 7.68 6.20
C ASP A 401 -8.34 6.31 6.00
N PHE A 402 -8.57 5.67 4.86
CA PHE A 402 -7.90 4.44 4.47
C PHE A 402 -6.39 4.65 4.42
N ALA A 403 -5.93 5.70 3.72
CA ALA A 403 -4.51 6.02 3.57
C ALA A 403 -3.85 6.34 4.91
N THR A 404 -4.48 7.17 5.73
CA THR A 404 -4.01 7.46 7.10
C THR A 404 -3.91 6.18 7.95
N SER A 405 -4.90 5.30 7.83
CA SER A 405 -4.95 4.05 8.61
C SER A 405 -3.87 3.07 8.15
N PHE A 406 -3.61 2.98 6.84
CA PHE A 406 -2.54 2.16 6.28
C PHE A 406 -1.17 2.67 6.71
N GLU A 407 -0.92 3.98 6.62
CA GLU A 407 0.33 4.57 7.11
C GLU A 407 0.55 4.27 8.59
N THR A 408 -0.50 4.38 9.40
CA THR A 408 -0.43 4.05 10.83
C THR A 408 -0.15 2.56 11.05
N PHE A 409 -0.74 1.68 10.24
CA PHE A 409 -0.47 0.25 10.25
C PHE A 409 1.00 -0.07 9.94
N VAL A 410 1.59 0.60 8.96
CA VAL A 410 3.00 0.42 8.61
C VAL A 410 3.92 0.93 9.73
N LEU A 411 3.65 2.11 10.28
CA LEU A 411 4.57 2.75 11.24
C LEU A 411 4.45 2.21 12.68
N LEU A 412 3.30 1.71 13.09
CA LEU A 412 3.08 1.27 14.48
C LEU A 412 3.19 -0.23 14.69
N GLU A 413 3.49 -0.58 15.94
CA GLU A 413 3.29 -1.93 16.44
C GLU A 413 1.79 -2.27 16.44
N LYS A 414 1.50 -3.56 16.29
CA LYS A 414 0.12 -4.07 16.31
C LYS A 414 -0.57 -3.63 17.62
N PRO A 415 -1.72 -2.92 17.53
CA PRO A 415 -2.39 -2.44 18.73
C PRO A 415 -2.97 -3.61 19.53
N THR A 416 -2.95 -3.46 20.86
CA THR A 416 -3.53 -4.44 21.80
C THR A 416 -4.91 -4.01 22.32
N LYS A 417 -5.32 -2.77 22.02
CA LYS A 417 -6.61 -2.20 22.39
C LYS A 417 -7.61 -2.36 21.25
N SER A 418 -8.87 -2.03 21.54
CA SER A 418 -9.98 -2.24 20.61
C SER A 418 -10.82 -0.97 20.39
N THR A 419 -10.19 0.21 20.40
CA THR A 419 -10.86 1.44 19.92
C THR A 419 -11.17 1.32 18.42
N VAL A 420 -12.02 2.19 17.87
CA VAL A 420 -12.31 2.15 16.42
C VAL A 420 -11.03 2.37 15.61
N ILE A 421 -10.17 3.29 16.06
CA ILE A 421 -8.85 3.53 15.48
C ILE A 421 -7.99 2.25 15.51
N ASP A 422 -7.95 1.53 16.63
CA ASP A 422 -7.19 0.28 16.71
C ASP A 422 -7.75 -0.78 15.74
N GLN A 423 -9.07 -0.84 15.58
CA GLN A 423 -9.72 -1.77 14.66
C GLN A 423 -9.41 -1.47 13.20
N LYS A 424 -9.27 -0.18 12.82
CA LYS A 424 -8.81 0.23 11.49
C LYS A 424 -7.38 -0.21 11.21
N ILE A 425 -6.51 -0.17 12.22
CA ILE A 425 -5.14 -0.68 12.09
C ILE A 425 -5.15 -2.21 11.99
N LEU A 426 -5.97 -2.89 12.82
CA LEU A 426 -6.09 -4.35 12.81
C LEU A 426 -6.66 -4.90 11.50
N PHE A 427 -7.49 -4.12 10.79
CA PHE A 427 -8.03 -4.50 9.48
C PHE A 427 -6.95 -4.95 8.50
N PHE A 428 -5.82 -4.25 8.42
CA PHE A 428 -4.74 -4.60 7.48
C PHE A 428 -4.01 -5.89 7.85
N TYR A 429 -4.07 -6.32 9.11
CA TYR A 429 -3.49 -7.61 9.53
C TYR A 429 -4.31 -8.82 9.08
N ASP A 430 -5.54 -8.61 8.58
CA ASP A 430 -6.36 -9.67 8.01
C ASP A 430 -5.89 -10.06 6.59
N PHE A 431 -4.94 -9.32 6.01
CA PHE A 431 -4.39 -9.50 4.66
C PHE A 431 -2.88 -9.82 4.73
N PRO A 432 -2.46 -11.09 4.61
CA PRO A 432 -1.06 -11.51 4.77
C PRO A 432 -0.09 -10.78 3.83
N GLU A 433 -0.50 -10.47 2.61
CA GLU A 433 0.24 -9.70 1.63
C GLU A 433 0.51 -8.26 2.07
N LEU A 434 -0.44 -7.62 2.77
CA LEU A 434 -0.24 -6.28 3.32
C LEU A 434 0.69 -6.30 4.55
N VAL A 435 0.71 -7.41 5.31
CA VAL A 435 1.69 -7.63 6.37
C VAL A 435 3.10 -7.77 5.79
N LYS A 436 3.29 -8.56 4.72
CA LYS A 436 4.57 -8.63 4.00
C LYS A 436 5.00 -7.27 3.46
N MET A 437 4.06 -6.53 2.89
CA MET A 437 4.28 -5.17 2.39
C MET A 437 4.75 -4.23 3.51
N ARG A 438 4.09 -4.26 4.65
CA ARG A 438 4.50 -3.52 5.85
C ARG A 438 5.92 -3.88 6.27
N ASP A 439 6.25 -5.16 6.34
CA ASP A 439 7.56 -5.60 6.79
C ASP A 439 8.67 -5.19 5.81
N PHE A 440 8.40 -5.27 4.50
CA PHE A 440 9.26 -4.70 3.46
C PHE A 440 9.50 -3.20 3.67
N ILE A 441 8.43 -2.39 3.76
CA ILE A 441 8.55 -0.93 3.96
C ILE A 441 9.37 -0.63 5.20
N ARG A 442 9.04 -1.28 6.33
CA ARG A 442 9.69 -1.06 7.63
C ARG A 442 11.16 -1.42 7.61
N SER A 443 11.52 -2.48 6.92
CA SER A 443 12.90 -2.92 6.77
C SER A 443 13.76 -1.98 5.92
N ASN A 444 13.12 -1.09 5.15
CA ASN A 444 13.79 -0.12 4.29
C ASN A 444 13.64 1.33 4.77
N LEU A 445 13.06 1.59 5.95
CA LEU A 445 13.09 2.91 6.59
C LEU A 445 14.54 3.29 6.89
#